data_AF-A0A5E4G185-F1
#
_entry.id   AF-A0A5E4G185-F1
#
_cell.length_a   1.000
_cell.length_b   1.000
_cell.length_c   1.000
_cell.angle_alpha   90.00
_cell.angle_beta   90.00
_cell.angle_gamma   90.00
#
_symmetry.space_group_name_H-M   'P 1'
#
loop_
_entity.id
_entity.type
_entity.pdbx_description
1 polymer ?
#
loop_
_entity_poly.entity_id
_entity_poly.type
_entity_poly.pdbx_seq_one_letter_code
_entity_poly.pdbx_strand_id
1 'polypeptide(L)'
;MSILPPELILDILLRLSYKDLIRSLCVSKAWYAFIHDQRFIKAHLQRSIETNSAPLSILIWSDNPEDAPSGFFSLTFRDNETIGAAVRTEQPFKYADNYTEILGNSVHGVVCIRNCVDWEIALWNPSIQKLKKIPFPSFETPQFTAYYGFGYDSVHDDYKVVGIGDCHTESCQVHIYSLKSNSWKRIQNMPCNNFDFHSDYIVFFNGALNWLMHPVLDETPHIIRTLTLASEEYCQFSTPVDLDDVYNMYTPTLSLEVLGGCLCLCVDRFGAAHDVWVMKEYGMTESWTLLFSIEPEAVPWVHVHSFKPVVLSKNGEMVLLTYKYHNSVFFWYDLKKKSFKQVEFRGHPHVSKVAVSGVGSLYLLHPVICWKGSTSPLYL
;
A
#
# COMPACT_ATOMS: atom_id res chain seq x y z
N MET A 1 -47.40 -2.02 4.19
CA MET A 1 -46.01 -2.41 3.87
C MET A 1 -45.31 -2.70 5.19
N SER A 2 -44.81 -3.92 5.40
CA SER A 2 -44.01 -4.24 6.59
C SER A 2 -42.67 -3.52 6.49
N ILE A 3 -42.41 -2.56 7.38
CA ILE A 3 -41.13 -1.87 7.48
C ILE A 3 -40.15 -2.85 8.13
N LEU A 4 -39.05 -3.18 7.45
CA LEU A 4 -37.96 -3.94 8.03
C LEU A 4 -37.40 -3.17 9.26
N PRO A 5 -37.17 -3.84 10.40
CA PRO A 5 -36.49 -3.25 11.55
C PRO A 5 -35.16 -2.58 11.16
N PRO A 6 -34.81 -1.41 11.73
CA PRO A 6 -33.56 -0.71 11.45
C PRO A 6 -32.31 -1.58 11.61
N GLU A 7 -32.32 -2.51 12.56
CA GLU A 7 -31.23 -3.43 12.85
C GLU A 7 -30.99 -4.42 11.69
N LEU A 8 -32.08 -4.89 11.07
CA LEU A 8 -31.98 -5.77 9.90
C LEU A 8 -31.52 -5.00 8.66
N ILE A 9 -31.96 -3.75 8.49
CA ILE A 9 -31.46 -2.88 7.41
C ILE A 9 -29.95 -2.68 7.58
N LEU A 10 -29.50 -2.38 8.80
CA LEU A 10 -28.08 -2.20 9.11
C LEU A 10 -27.27 -3.46 8.77
N ASP A 11 -27.71 -4.65 9.19
CA ASP A 11 -27.01 -5.90 8.90
C ASP A 11 -26.99 -6.21 7.39
N ILE A 12 -28.07 -5.92 6.66
CA ILE A 12 -28.12 -6.06 5.20
C ILE A 12 -27.08 -5.13 4.56
N LEU A 13 -27.09 -3.84 4.91
CA LEU A 13 -26.15 -2.86 4.38
C LEU A 13 -24.69 -3.23 4.68
N LEU A 14 -24.39 -3.72 5.89
CA LEU A 14 -23.05 -4.16 6.27
C LEU A 14 -22.52 -5.32 5.41
N ARG A 15 -23.40 -6.12 4.79
CA ARG A 15 -23.02 -7.24 3.92
C ARG A 15 -22.81 -6.83 2.46
N LEU A 16 -23.25 -5.63 2.07
CA LEU A 16 -23.13 -5.16 0.70
C LEU A 16 -21.69 -4.79 0.37
N SER A 17 -21.32 -4.87 -0.91
CA SER A 17 -20.04 -4.34 -1.38
C SER A 17 -20.03 -2.81 -1.27
N TYR A 18 -18.85 -2.18 -1.22
CA TYR A 18 -18.77 -0.71 -1.20
C TYR A 18 -19.44 -0.08 -2.44
N LYS A 19 -19.41 -0.75 -3.61
CA LYS A 19 -20.07 -0.29 -4.84
C LYS A 19 -21.59 -0.29 -4.70
N ASP A 20 -22.14 -1.36 -4.12
CA ASP A 20 -23.57 -1.46 -3.87
C ASP A 20 -24.03 -0.47 -2.80
N LEU A 21 -23.18 -0.19 -1.81
CA LEU A 21 -23.44 0.85 -0.82
C LEU A 21 -23.48 2.24 -1.43
N ILE A 22 -22.53 2.58 -2.32
CA ILE A 22 -22.55 3.85 -3.06
C ILE A 22 -23.84 3.97 -3.87
N ARG A 23 -24.29 2.90 -4.55
CA ARG A 23 -25.58 2.89 -5.27
C ARG A 23 -26.77 3.02 -4.32
N SER A 24 -26.66 2.50 -3.11
CA SER A 24 -27.70 2.52 -2.08
C SER A 24 -27.90 3.90 -1.43
N LEU A 25 -26.96 4.83 -1.65
CA LEU A 25 -27.06 6.20 -1.14
C LEU A 25 -28.31 6.95 -1.67
N CYS A 26 -28.79 6.62 -2.87
CA CYS A 26 -29.95 7.27 -3.47
C CYS A 26 -31.30 6.65 -3.06
N VAL A 27 -31.30 5.58 -2.25
CA VAL A 27 -32.53 4.85 -1.88
C VAL A 27 -33.39 5.67 -0.90
N SER A 28 -32.78 6.26 0.12
CA SER A 28 -33.48 7.12 1.08
C SER A 28 -32.51 7.98 1.89
N LYS A 29 -33.02 9.07 2.49
CA LYS A 29 -32.25 9.91 3.43
C LYS A 29 -31.73 9.14 4.65
N ALA A 30 -32.49 8.15 5.12
CA ALA A 30 -32.08 7.31 6.25
C ALA A 30 -30.88 6.43 5.88
N TRP A 31 -30.92 5.81 4.71
CA TRP A 31 -29.83 4.99 4.20
C TRP A 31 -28.58 5.83 3.93
N TYR A 32 -28.75 6.99 3.32
CA TYR A 32 -27.66 7.97 3.16
C TYR A 32 -27.00 8.30 4.50
N ALA A 33 -27.80 8.61 5.53
CA ALA A 33 -27.30 8.94 6.87
C ALA A 33 -26.56 7.76 7.52
N PHE A 34 -27.09 6.53 7.42
CA PHE A 34 -26.43 5.34 7.95
C PHE A 34 -25.09 5.05 7.27
N ILE A 35 -25.05 5.12 5.94
CA ILE A 35 -23.85 4.78 5.16
C ILE A 35 -22.74 5.83 5.38
N HIS A 36 -23.09 7.08 5.68
CA HIS A 36 -22.14 8.14 6.02
C HIS A 36 -21.72 8.17 7.50
N ASP A 37 -22.35 7.37 8.37
CA ASP A 37 -21.96 7.28 9.77
C ASP A 37 -20.60 6.58 9.91
N GLN A 38 -19.68 7.19 10.65
CA GLN A 38 -18.33 6.68 10.83
C GLN A 38 -18.29 5.30 11.50
N ARG A 39 -19.26 4.98 12.37
CA ARG A 39 -19.35 3.65 12.99
C ARG A 39 -19.78 2.60 11.98
N PHE A 40 -20.70 2.95 11.07
CA PHE A 40 -21.08 2.07 9.97
C PHE A 40 -19.90 1.80 9.05
N ILE A 41 -19.18 2.85 8.61
CA ILE A 41 -18.01 2.71 7.73
C ILE A 41 -16.96 1.78 8.35
N LYS A 42 -16.67 1.95 9.64
CA LYS A 42 -15.74 1.08 10.37
C LYS A 42 -16.24 -0.34 10.50
N ALA A 43 -17.51 -0.53 10.89
CA ALA A 43 -18.09 -1.86 11.01
C ALA A 43 -18.12 -2.60 9.67
N HIS A 44 -18.41 -1.88 8.58
CA HIS A 44 -18.38 -2.41 7.21
C HIS A 44 -16.97 -2.85 6.81
N LEU A 45 -15.97 -2.00 7.05
CA LEU A 45 -14.57 -2.29 6.78
C LEU A 45 -14.07 -3.47 7.61
N GLN A 46 -14.32 -3.46 8.92
CA GLN A 46 -13.93 -4.52 9.84
C GLN A 46 -14.52 -5.85 9.41
N ARG A 47 -15.83 -5.88 9.15
CA ARG A 47 -16.52 -7.07 8.63
C ARG A 47 -15.86 -7.54 7.34
N SER A 48 -15.62 -6.64 6.40
CA SER A 48 -14.97 -6.96 5.13
C SER A 48 -13.59 -7.60 5.29
N ILE A 49 -12.78 -7.12 6.24
CA ILE A 49 -11.47 -7.67 6.56
C ILE A 49 -11.62 -9.07 7.17
N GLU A 50 -12.51 -9.22 8.17
CA GLU A 50 -12.76 -10.48 8.88
C GLU A 50 -13.34 -11.57 7.98
N THR A 51 -14.31 -11.21 7.13
CA THR A 51 -14.99 -12.16 6.24
C THR A 51 -14.25 -12.36 4.92
N ASN A 52 -13.14 -11.64 4.69
CA ASN A 52 -12.40 -11.61 3.43
C ASN A 52 -13.33 -11.49 2.21
N SER A 53 -14.40 -10.70 2.37
CA SER A 53 -15.55 -10.70 1.45
C SER A 53 -15.53 -9.52 0.49
N ALA A 54 -14.73 -8.48 0.76
CA ALA A 54 -14.59 -7.42 -0.23
C ALA A 54 -13.79 -7.90 -1.43
N PRO A 55 -14.14 -7.39 -2.62
CA PRO A 55 -13.31 -7.54 -3.78
C PRO A 55 -11.97 -6.84 -3.51
N LEU A 56 -10.90 -7.63 -3.46
CA LEU A 56 -9.56 -7.08 -3.50
C LEU A 56 -9.41 -6.28 -4.79
N SER A 57 -8.77 -5.11 -4.70
CA SER A 57 -8.47 -4.30 -5.87
C SER A 57 -6.99 -3.98 -5.90
N ILE A 58 -6.41 -4.01 -7.10
CA ILE A 58 -5.04 -3.57 -7.35
C ILE A 58 -5.14 -2.22 -8.03
N LEU A 59 -4.44 -1.25 -7.47
CA LEU A 59 -4.26 0.04 -8.08
C LEU A 59 -2.95 -0.01 -8.89
N ILE A 60 -3.05 0.27 -10.18
CA ILE A 60 -1.92 0.31 -11.10
C ILE A 60 -1.81 1.70 -11.72
N TRP A 61 -0.59 2.09 -12.09
CA TRP A 61 -0.33 3.25 -12.91
C TRP A 61 0.05 2.79 -14.32
N SER A 62 -0.49 3.47 -15.32
CA SER A 62 -0.23 3.20 -16.73
C SER A 62 0.20 4.47 -17.44
N ASP A 63 1.35 4.38 -18.13
CA ASP A 63 1.79 5.36 -19.12
C ASP A 63 1.47 4.77 -20.49
N ASN A 64 0.40 5.23 -21.12
CA ASN A 64 0.07 4.76 -22.47
C ASN A 64 0.90 5.56 -23.49
N PRO A 65 1.68 4.90 -24.38
CA PRO A 65 2.41 5.57 -25.45
C PRO A 65 1.51 6.01 -26.62
N GLU A 66 0.27 5.52 -26.71
CA GLU A 66 -0.68 5.82 -27.80
C GLU A 66 -1.85 6.67 -27.30
N ASP A 67 -1.75 8.01 -27.40
CA ASP A 67 -2.79 9.07 -27.30
C ASP A 67 -3.78 9.05 -26.12
N ALA A 68 -3.68 8.10 -25.19
CA ALA A 68 -4.51 8.02 -23.99
C ALA A 68 -3.77 8.64 -22.79
N PRO A 69 -4.43 9.52 -22.01
CA PRO A 69 -3.79 10.15 -20.86
C PRO A 69 -3.41 9.13 -19.80
N SER A 70 -2.14 9.17 -19.36
CA SER A 70 -1.63 8.38 -18.25
C SER A 70 -2.55 8.48 -17.02
N GLY A 71 -2.53 7.45 -16.20
CA GLY A 71 -3.34 7.48 -15.00
C GLY A 71 -3.40 6.20 -14.22
N PHE A 72 -4.15 6.29 -13.13
CA PHE A 72 -4.43 5.17 -12.26
C PHE A 72 -5.59 4.32 -12.79
N PHE A 73 -5.46 3.01 -12.69
CA PHE A 73 -6.52 2.05 -12.97
C PHE A 73 -6.70 1.12 -11.78
N SER A 74 -7.95 0.80 -11.49
CA SER A 74 -8.34 -0.19 -10.49
C SER A 74 -8.67 -1.51 -11.19
N LEU A 75 -8.02 -2.57 -10.72
CA LEU A 75 -8.22 -3.95 -11.14
C LEU A 75 -8.90 -4.70 -10.01
N THR A 76 -10.20 -4.97 -10.14
CA THR A 76 -10.95 -5.71 -9.11
C THR A 76 -10.93 -7.21 -9.41
N PHE A 77 -10.60 -8.04 -8.42
CA PHE A 77 -10.73 -9.49 -8.54
C PHE A 77 -12.20 -9.92 -8.61
N ARG A 78 -12.52 -10.82 -9.54
CA ARG A 78 -13.85 -11.45 -9.63
C ARG A 78 -13.95 -12.71 -8.78
N ASP A 79 -12.86 -13.48 -8.77
CA ASP A 79 -12.67 -14.68 -7.95
C ASP A 79 -11.19 -14.76 -7.50
N ASN A 80 -10.75 -15.92 -7.00
CA ASN A 80 -9.39 -16.10 -6.48
C ASN A 80 -8.27 -15.96 -7.53
N GLU A 81 -8.57 -16.10 -8.82
CA GLU A 81 -7.57 -16.12 -9.88
C GLU A 81 -7.83 -15.08 -10.97
N THR A 82 -9.09 -14.70 -11.20
CA THR A 82 -9.47 -13.87 -12.33
C THR A 82 -9.61 -12.39 -11.94
N ILE A 83 -8.88 -11.56 -12.68
CA ILE A 83 -8.95 -10.11 -12.58
C ILE A 83 -10.01 -9.60 -13.55
N GLY A 84 -10.84 -8.66 -13.08
CA GLY A 84 -11.85 -7.99 -13.88
C GLY A 84 -11.25 -7.03 -14.92
N ALA A 85 -12.12 -6.26 -15.57
CA ALA A 85 -11.67 -5.21 -16.48
C ALA A 85 -11.02 -4.07 -15.68
N ALA A 86 -9.95 -3.50 -16.24
CA ALA A 86 -9.32 -2.30 -15.70
C ALA A 86 -10.30 -1.12 -15.78
N VAL A 87 -10.54 -0.47 -14.64
CA VAL A 87 -11.37 0.73 -14.55
C VAL A 87 -10.49 1.91 -14.25
N ARG A 88 -10.46 2.89 -15.16
CA ARG A 88 -9.71 4.14 -14.94
C ARG A 88 -10.28 4.86 -13.73
N THR A 89 -9.41 5.26 -12.82
CA THR A 89 -9.76 6.14 -11.70
C THR A 89 -9.46 7.58 -12.11
N GLU A 90 -10.26 8.54 -11.63
CA GLU A 90 -9.92 9.95 -11.83
C GLU A 90 -8.55 10.25 -11.21
N GLN A 91 -7.73 11.00 -11.95
CA GLN A 91 -6.39 11.35 -11.52
C GLN A 91 -6.46 12.22 -10.27
N PRO A 92 -5.73 11.90 -9.19
CA PRO A 92 -5.87 12.61 -7.92
C PRO A 92 -5.18 13.98 -7.87
N PHE A 93 -4.37 14.33 -8.89
CA PHE A 93 -3.80 15.67 -9.06
C PHE A 93 -4.28 16.30 -10.37
N LYS A 94 -4.39 17.64 -10.40
CA LYS A 94 -5.06 18.39 -11.49
C LYS A 94 -4.35 18.38 -12.84
N TYR A 95 -3.10 17.91 -12.91
CA TYR A 95 -2.28 18.02 -14.10
C TYR A 95 -1.99 16.63 -14.66
N ALA A 96 -2.46 16.39 -15.89
CA ALA A 96 -2.39 15.12 -16.62
C ALA A 96 -0.98 14.54 -16.71
N ASP A 97 0.02 15.41 -16.76
CA ASP A 97 1.42 15.04 -16.99
C ASP A 97 2.22 14.82 -15.69
N ASN A 98 1.58 14.93 -14.51
CA ASN A 98 2.29 14.83 -13.24
C ASN A 98 2.49 13.36 -12.81
N TYR A 99 3.75 12.95 -12.77
CA TYR A 99 4.15 11.67 -12.18
C TYR A 99 3.71 11.62 -10.71
N THR A 100 2.80 10.69 -10.40
CA THR A 100 2.25 10.51 -9.05
C THR A 100 2.75 9.19 -8.49
N GLU A 101 3.38 9.27 -7.32
CA GLU A 101 3.86 8.11 -6.58
C GLU A 101 2.91 7.75 -5.43
N ILE A 102 2.80 6.45 -5.14
CA ILE A 102 2.18 5.97 -3.90
C ILE A 102 3.27 5.69 -2.88
N LEU A 103 3.07 6.22 -1.68
CA LEU A 103 3.96 6.09 -0.54
C LEU A 103 3.48 4.95 0.35
N GLY A 104 4.24 3.85 0.37
CA GLY A 104 3.92 2.66 1.15
C GLY A 104 2.79 1.81 0.57
N ASN A 105 2.12 1.06 1.44
CA ASN A 105 0.99 0.19 1.11
C ASN A 105 -0.38 0.87 1.36
N SER A 106 -1.46 0.28 0.85
CA SER A 106 -2.82 0.75 1.17
C SER A 106 -3.19 0.39 2.60
N VAL A 107 -3.85 1.33 3.27
CA VAL A 107 -4.41 1.13 4.61
C VAL A 107 -5.89 1.40 4.52
N HIS A 108 -6.71 0.36 4.75
CA HIS A 108 -8.16 0.47 4.72
C HIS A 108 -8.74 1.05 3.41
N GLY A 109 -8.10 0.76 2.27
CA GLY A 109 -8.50 1.29 0.96
C GLY A 109 -8.10 2.75 0.71
N VAL A 110 -7.43 3.38 1.67
CA VAL A 110 -6.79 4.69 1.52
C VAL A 110 -5.32 4.48 1.14
N VAL A 111 -4.79 5.39 0.34
CA VAL A 111 -3.39 5.43 -0.06
C VAL A 111 -2.83 6.82 0.21
N CYS A 112 -1.55 6.89 0.55
CA CYS A 112 -0.82 8.16 0.57
C CYS A 112 -0.11 8.34 -0.76
N ILE A 113 -0.26 9.51 -1.36
CA ILE A 113 0.31 9.82 -2.68
C ILE A 113 1.15 11.08 -2.63
N ARG A 114 2.15 11.13 -3.50
CA ARG A 114 3.05 12.25 -3.69
C ARG A 114 3.07 12.63 -5.15
N ASN A 115 2.86 13.90 -5.45
CA ASN A 115 3.13 14.44 -6.78
C ASN A 115 4.63 14.71 -6.89
N CYS A 116 5.31 14.15 -7.87
CA CYS A 116 6.76 14.28 -7.99
C CYS A 116 7.22 15.59 -8.65
N VAL A 117 6.29 16.46 -9.07
CA VAL A 117 6.61 17.78 -9.63
C VAL A 117 6.66 18.84 -8.53
N ASP A 118 5.58 18.95 -7.74
CA ASP A 118 5.45 19.95 -6.68
C ASP A 118 5.66 19.37 -5.27
N TRP A 119 5.93 18.06 -5.18
CA TRP A 119 6.15 17.30 -3.94
C TRP A 119 4.93 17.26 -3.01
N GLU A 120 3.75 17.72 -3.47
CA GLU A 120 2.53 17.73 -2.66
C GLU A 120 2.15 16.31 -2.21
N ILE A 121 1.83 16.19 -0.92
CA ILE A 121 1.38 14.95 -0.32
C ILE A 121 -0.13 15.00 -0.10
N ALA A 122 -0.81 13.90 -0.39
CA ALA A 122 -2.22 13.76 -0.12
C ALA A 122 -2.59 12.34 0.30
N LEU A 123 -3.64 12.23 1.11
CA LEU A 123 -4.37 10.98 1.30
C LEU A 123 -5.44 10.89 0.22
N TRP A 124 -5.56 9.74 -0.41
CA TRP A 124 -6.54 9.47 -1.45
C TRP A 124 -7.27 8.17 -1.15
N ASN A 125 -8.60 8.21 -1.22
CA ASN A 125 -9.43 7.01 -1.30
C ASN A 125 -9.89 6.83 -2.76
N PRO A 126 -9.29 5.90 -3.53
CA PRO A 126 -9.65 5.67 -4.93
C PRO A 126 -11.09 5.16 -5.11
N SER A 127 -11.65 4.50 -4.10
CA SER A 127 -12.97 3.85 -4.18
C SER A 127 -14.12 4.86 -4.23
N ILE A 128 -13.96 6.00 -3.55
CA ILE A 128 -14.93 7.09 -3.48
C ILE A 128 -14.39 8.40 -4.10
N GLN A 129 -13.19 8.34 -4.69
CA GLN A 129 -12.49 9.45 -5.33
C GLN A 129 -12.40 10.71 -4.46
N LYS A 130 -12.14 10.51 -3.16
CA LYS A 130 -11.93 11.61 -2.21
C LYS A 130 -10.44 11.78 -1.92
N LEU A 131 -10.01 13.04 -1.92
CA LEU A 131 -8.63 13.44 -1.68
C LEU A 131 -8.58 14.43 -0.52
N LYS A 132 -7.56 14.28 0.31
CA LYS A 132 -7.19 15.22 1.36
C LYS A 132 -5.72 15.59 1.20
N LYS A 133 -5.46 16.82 0.75
CA LYS A 133 -4.11 17.37 0.74
C LYS A 133 -3.60 17.56 2.17
N ILE A 134 -2.33 17.25 2.36
CA ILE A 134 -1.63 17.36 3.62
C ILE A 134 -0.70 18.58 3.53
N PRO A 135 -0.73 19.51 4.49
CA PRO A 135 0.23 20.62 4.50
C PRO A 135 1.65 20.07 4.63
N PHE A 136 2.65 20.80 4.19
CA PHE A 136 4.03 20.35 4.37
C PHE A 136 4.45 20.41 5.84
N PRO A 137 5.25 19.43 6.32
CA PRO A 137 5.95 19.55 7.59
C PRO A 137 7.01 20.65 7.52
N SER A 138 7.37 21.20 8.67
CA SER A 138 8.43 22.22 8.80
C SER A 138 9.79 21.55 8.97
N PHE A 139 10.40 21.10 7.86
CA PHE A 139 11.81 20.69 7.81
C PHE A 139 12.71 21.88 7.46
N GLU A 140 13.98 21.79 7.87
CA GLU A 140 15.01 22.77 7.47
C GLU A 140 15.49 22.54 6.05
N THR A 141 15.58 21.26 5.63
CA THR A 141 15.97 20.85 4.28
C THR A 141 14.79 20.82 3.30
N PRO A 142 15.06 20.86 1.98
CA PRO A 142 14.02 20.81 0.96
C PRO A 142 13.15 19.55 1.07
N GLN A 143 11.84 19.70 0.93
CA GLN A 143 10.84 18.66 1.21
C GLN A 143 11.00 17.37 0.39
N PHE A 144 11.69 17.42 -0.75
CA PHE A 144 11.95 16.27 -1.62
C PHE A 144 13.00 15.30 -1.07
N THR A 145 13.76 15.68 -0.04
CA THR A 145 14.75 14.82 0.62
C THR A 145 14.16 13.99 1.76
N ALA A 146 12.90 14.24 2.14
CA ALA A 146 12.24 13.55 3.24
C ALA A 146 11.57 12.25 2.79
N TYR A 147 11.66 11.24 3.66
CA TYR A 147 10.97 9.97 3.55
C TYR A 147 9.58 10.07 4.17
N TYR A 148 8.59 9.42 3.55
CA TYR A 148 7.22 9.48 4.02
C TYR A 148 6.60 8.09 4.14
N GLY A 149 6.00 7.83 5.31
CA GLY A 149 5.23 6.63 5.58
C GLY A 149 3.80 6.98 5.98
N PHE A 150 2.85 6.10 5.67
CA PHE A 150 1.43 6.29 5.95
C PHE A 150 0.85 5.08 6.65
N GLY A 151 0.10 5.31 7.72
CA GLY A 151 -0.48 4.25 8.53
C GLY A 151 -1.71 4.66 9.31
N TYR A 152 -2.27 3.70 10.04
CA TYR A 152 -3.42 3.90 10.91
C TYR A 152 -3.07 3.54 12.35
N ASP A 153 -3.33 4.47 13.27
CA ASP A 153 -3.24 4.28 14.69
C ASP A 153 -4.61 3.82 15.21
N SER A 154 -4.75 2.53 15.49
CA SER A 154 -6.01 1.96 15.98
C SER A 154 -6.33 2.35 17.42
N VAL A 155 -5.33 2.75 18.22
CA VAL A 155 -5.53 3.15 19.62
C VAL A 155 -6.19 4.52 19.69
N HIS A 156 -5.68 5.47 18.90
CA HIS A 156 -6.23 6.82 18.81
C HIS A 156 -7.23 6.99 17.66
N ASP A 157 -7.47 5.92 16.91
CA ASP A 157 -8.37 5.85 15.76
C ASP A 157 -8.06 6.93 14.72
N ASP A 158 -6.81 7.05 14.31
CA ASP A 158 -6.34 8.17 13.47
C ASP A 158 -5.46 7.70 12.32
N TYR A 159 -5.60 8.37 11.19
CA TYR A 159 -4.65 8.18 10.09
C TYR A 159 -3.49 9.13 10.30
N LYS A 160 -2.29 8.56 10.22
CA LYS A 160 -1.06 9.29 10.45
C LYS A 160 -0.16 9.20 9.24
N VAL A 161 0.52 10.31 8.96
CA VAL A 161 1.60 10.36 7.97
C VAL A 161 2.85 10.77 8.71
N VAL A 162 3.91 10.01 8.53
CA VAL A 162 5.20 10.27 9.16
C VAL A 162 6.13 10.80 8.09
N GLY A 163 6.68 11.99 8.33
CA GLY A 163 7.79 12.53 7.55
C GLY A 163 9.08 12.37 8.33
N ILE A 164 10.12 11.83 7.69
CA ILE A 164 11.47 11.69 8.23
C ILE A 164 12.41 12.49 7.33
N GLY A 165 13.04 13.52 7.88
CA GLY A 165 13.88 14.44 7.12
C GLY A 165 15.00 15.00 8.00
N ASP A 166 15.78 15.93 7.45
CA ASP A 166 16.93 16.53 8.13
C ASP A 166 17.84 15.45 8.76
N CYS A 167 18.18 14.45 7.96
CA CYS A 167 18.99 13.31 8.38
C CYS A 167 20.47 13.69 8.43
N HIS A 168 21.07 13.44 9.59
CA HIS A 168 22.50 13.51 9.83
C HIS A 168 23.03 12.14 10.23
N THR A 169 24.36 12.03 10.39
CA THR A 169 25.04 10.78 10.78
C THR A 169 24.46 10.15 12.05
N GLU A 170 24.02 10.97 13.01
CA GLU A 170 23.52 10.48 14.29
C GLU A 170 22.01 10.26 14.33
N SER A 171 21.22 11.12 13.67
CA SER A 171 19.75 11.04 13.74
C SER A 171 19.05 11.79 12.61
N CYS A 172 17.77 11.48 12.42
CA CYS A 172 16.84 12.22 11.55
C CYS A 172 15.73 12.88 12.37
N GLN A 173 15.27 14.05 11.94
CA GLN A 173 14.05 14.66 12.47
C GLN A 173 12.81 13.89 12.01
N VAL A 174 11.85 13.74 12.91
CA VAL A 174 10.60 13.03 12.62
C VAL A 174 9.39 13.88 13.01
N HIS A 175 8.49 14.02 12.04
CA HIS A 175 7.21 14.69 12.20
C HIS A 175 6.07 13.72 11.92
N ILE A 176 5.02 13.78 12.72
CA ILE A 176 3.79 13.00 12.53
C ILE A 176 2.63 13.96 12.27
N TYR A 177 2.00 13.81 11.12
CA TYR A 177 0.73 14.45 10.80
C TYR A 177 -0.40 13.59 11.34
N SER A 178 -1.33 14.21 12.06
CA SER A 178 -2.60 13.59 12.46
C SER A 178 -3.70 14.10 11.53
N LEU A 179 -4.45 13.17 10.92
CA LEU A 179 -5.61 13.54 10.11
C LEU A 179 -6.70 14.16 10.98
N LYS A 180 -6.94 13.62 12.19
CA LYS A 180 -7.91 14.14 13.15
C LYS A 180 -7.64 15.57 13.58
N SER A 181 -6.40 15.91 13.96
CA SER A 181 -6.04 17.28 14.37
C SER A 181 -5.73 18.18 13.17
N ASN A 182 -5.53 17.59 11.99
CA ASN A 182 -5.11 18.27 10.77
C ASN A 182 -3.83 19.12 10.99
N SER A 183 -2.89 18.58 11.76
CA SER A 183 -1.65 19.26 12.12
C SER A 183 -0.48 18.29 12.20
N TRP A 184 0.73 18.83 11.99
CA TRP A 184 1.98 18.14 12.26
C TRP A 184 2.40 18.35 13.71
N LYS A 185 2.99 17.33 14.30
CA LYS A 185 3.69 17.37 15.58
C LYS A 185 5.09 16.78 15.38
N ARG A 186 6.11 17.43 15.92
CA ARG A 186 7.46 16.87 16.00
C ARG A 186 7.52 15.87 17.15
N ILE A 187 8.16 14.72 16.92
CA ILE A 187 8.43 13.71 17.94
C ILE A 187 9.93 13.57 18.17
N GLN A 188 10.34 12.63 19.03
CA GLN A 188 11.74 12.33 19.25
C GLN A 188 12.43 11.95 17.92
N ASN A 189 13.63 12.49 17.70
CA ASN A 189 14.44 12.16 16.52
C ASN A 189 14.68 10.65 16.44
N MET A 190 14.74 10.13 15.22
CA MET A 190 15.04 8.73 14.94
C MET A 190 16.57 8.53 14.92
N PRO A 191 17.14 7.61 15.71
CA PRO A 191 18.60 7.49 15.82
C PRO A 191 19.21 6.69 14.66
N CYS A 192 20.03 7.26 13.79
CA CYS A 192 20.54 6.53 12.60
C CYS A 192 21.52 5.40 12.96
N ASN A 193 22.37 5.58 13.98
CA ASN A 193 23.30 4.57 14.50
C ASN A 193 24.20 3.91 13.43
N ASN A 194 24.75 4.69 12.50
CA ASN A 194 25.55 4.21 11.35
C ASN A 194 24.75 3.35 10.35
N PHE A 195 23.44 3.60 10.24
CA PHE A 195 22.61 3.02 9.17
C PHE A 195 21.98 4.13 8.33
N ASP A 196 21.86 3.87 7.05
CA ASP A 196 21.16 4.70 6.07
C ASP A 196 19.93 3.98 5.51
N PHE A 197 19.00 4.75 4.94
CA PHE A 197 17.81 4.20 4.31
C PHE A 197 18.20 3.35 3.10
N HIS A 198 17.76 2.09 3.08
CA HIS A 198 17.96 1.21 1.91
C HIS A 198 17.07 1.59 0.73
N SER A 199 15.88 2.14 1.02
CA SER A 199 14.94 2.60 0.00
C SER A 199 13.98 3.62 0.58
N ASP A 200 13.31 4.38 -0.29
CA ASP A 200 12.29 5.35 0.09
C ASP A 200 10.95 4.69 0.54
N TYR A 201 10.85 3.36 0.47
CA TYR A 201 9.60 2.64 0.70
C TYR A 201 9.42 2.28 2.18
N ILE A 202 8.39 2.87 2.80
CA ILE A 202 8.00 2.63 4.19
C ILE A 202 6.67 1.88 4.22
N VAL A 203 6.66 0.71 4.88
CA VAL A 203 5.51 -0.21 4.90
C VAL A 203 4.78 -0.13 6.25
N PHE A 204 3.48 0.08 6.21
CA PHE A 204 2.61 -0.03 7.38
C PHE A 204 2.14 -1.46 7.60
N PHE A 205 2.44 -2.00 8.77
CA PHE A 205 1.96 -3.29 9.21
C PHE A 205 1.86 -3.33 10.74
N ASN A 206 0.78 -3.94 11.25
CA ASN A 206 0.54 -4.16 12.67
C ASN A 206 0.69 -2.92 13.58
N GLY A 207 0.15 -1.76 13.14
CA GLY A 207 0.18 -0.52 13.92
C GLY A 207 1.50 0.26 13.89
N ALA A 208 2.48 -0.23 13.14
CA ALA A 208 3.79 0.39 12.99
C ALA A 208 4.16 0.61 11.52
N LEU A 209 4.99 1.62 11.28
CA LEU A 209 5.70 1.81 10.03
C LEU A 209 7.03 1.07 10.09
N ASN A 210 7.43 0.41 8.99
CA ASN A 210 8.59 -0.47 8.89
C ASN A 210 9.39 -0.09 7.65
N TRP A 211 10.71 0.04 7.77
CA TRP A 211 11.58 0.32 6.63
C TRP A 211 12.93 -0.37 6.79
N LEU A 212 13.56 -0.65 5.65
CA LEU A 212 14.90 -1.25 5.61
C LEU A 212 15.97 -0.18 5.78
N MET A 213 16.97 -0.53 6.56
CA MET A 213 18.19 0.25 6.65
C MET A 213 19.40 -0.63 6.37
N HIS A 214 20.32 -0.08 5.58
CA HIS A 214 21.60 -0.70 5.27
C HIS A 214 22.68 -0.05 6.13
N PRO A 215 23.71 -0.80 6.51
CA PRO A 215 24.79 -0.24 7.30
C PRO A 215 25.63 0.74 6.46
N VAL A 216 26.23 1.73 7.11
CA VAL A 216 27.23 2.62 6.48
C VAL A 216 28.59 1.92 6.36
N LEU A 217 28.86 0.92 7.21
CA LEU A 217 30.08 0.10 7.22
C LEU A 217 29.72 -1.35 6.92
N ASP A 218 30.46 -1.99 6.01
CA ASP A 218 30.12 -3.30 5.42
C ASP A 218 30.07 -4.48 6.42
N GLU A 219 30.46 -4.32 7.68
CA GLU A 219 30.56 -5.40 8.69
C GLU A 219 29.27 -5.66 9.50
N THR A 220 28.14 -5.06 9.14
CA THR A 220 26.89 -5.22 9.90
C THR A 220 25.70 -5.57 9.01
N PRO A 221 24.79 -6.47 9.43
CA PRO A 221 23.68 -6.88 8.59
C PRO A 221 22.65 -5.76 8.44
N HIS A 222 21.87 -5.81 7.35
CA HIS A 222 20.73 -4.93 7.17
C HIS A 222 19.71 -5.15 8.29
N ILE A 223 19.08 -4.06 8.72
CA ILE A 223 18.06 -4.08 9.76
C ILE A 223 16.72 -3.59 9.24
N ILE A 224 15.67 -3.96 9.95
CA ILE A 224 14.35 -3.36 9.80
C ILE A 224 14.15 -2.44 10.99
N ARG A 225 13.89 -1.17 10.71
CA ARG A 225 13.53 -0.20 11.74
C ARG A 225 12.04 0.04 11.71
N THR A 226 11.47 0.25 12.89
CA THR A 226 10.04 0.51 13.02
C THR A 226 9.74 1.72 13.87
N LEU A 227 8.56 2.30 13.65
CA LEU A 227 7.94 3.33 14.49
C LEU A 227 6.49 2.94 14.76
N THR A 228 6.18 2.65 16.02
CA THR A 228 4.80 2.36 16.46
C THR A 228 4.01 3.65 16.51
N LEU A 229 2.90 3.73 15.76
CA LEU A 229 2.16 5.00 15.62
C LEU A 229 1.43 5.42 16.90
N ALA A 230 1.01 4.44 17.71
CA ALA A 230 0.27 4.69 18.95
C ALA A 230 1.18 5.19 20.08
N SER A 231 2.32 4.54 20.31
CA SER A 231 3.27 4.92 21.38
C SER A 231 4.32 5.93 20.94
N GLU A 232 4.47 6.17 19.63
CA GLU A 232 5.54 7.01 19.06
C GLU A 232 6.95 6.46 19.37
N GLU A 233 7.08 5.14 19.57
CA GLU A 233 8.33 4.47 19.93
C GLU A 233 8.99 3.77 18.75
N TYR A 234 10.33 3.81 18.72
CA TYR A 234 11.13 3.12 17.73
C TYR A 234 11.52 1.72 18.21
N CYS A 235 11.53 0.75 17.29
CA CYS A 235 12.14 -0.56 17.50
C CYS A 235 13.02 -0.92 16.31
N GLN A 236 13.81 -1.99 16.48
CA GLN A 236 14.62 -2.56 15.40
C GLN A 236 14.56 -4.08 15.45
N PHE A 237 14.64 -4.69 14.27
CA PHE A 237 14.66 -6.14 14.09
C PHE A 237 15.75 -6.51 13.08
N SER A 238 16.36 -7.68 13.26
CA SER A 238 17.29 -8.21 12.26
C SER A 238 16.53 -8.74 11.04
N THR A 239 17.17 -8.67 9.88
CA THR A 239 16.70 -9.38 8.69
C THR A 239 17.05 -10.88 8.81
N PRO A 240 16.31 -11.78 8.14
CA PRO A 240 16.57 -13.22 8.13
C PRO A 240 17.72 -13.65 7.22
N VAL A 241 18.37 -12.70 6.55
CA VAL A 241 19.46 -12.96 5.63
C VAL A 241 20.70 -12.24 6.11
N ASP A 242 21.76 -13.01 6.27
CA ASP A 242 23.10 -12.45 6.33
C ASP A 242 23.57 -12.24 4.89
N LEU A 243 24.00 -11.02 4.55
CA LEU A 243 24.45 -10.70 3.20
C LEU A 243 25.95 -10.95 3.02
N ASP A 244 26.67 -11.26 4.11
CA ASP A 244 28.11 -11.52 4.10
C ASP A 244 28.49 -12.80 3.32
N ASP A 245 27.54 -13.72 3.14
CA ASP A 245 27.76 -14.99 2.42
C ASP A 245 27.70 -14.87 0.88
N VAL A 246 27.46 -13.67 0.33
CA VAL A 246 27.35 -13.49 -1.13
C VAL A 246 28.70 -13.04 -1.70
N TYR A 247 29.60 -14.01 -1.89
CA TYR A 247 30.87 -13.91 -2.64
C TYR A 247 30.70 -13.60 -4.15
N ASN A 248 29.59 -12.96 -4.56
CA ASN A 248 29.35 -12.56 -5.95
C ASN A 248 29.61 -11.06 -6.12
N MET A 249 29.89 -10.68 -7.37
CA MET A 249 30.20 -9.31 -7.81
C MET A 249 29.07 -8.27 -7.57
N TYR A 250 27.94 -8.67 -6.97
CA TYR A 250 26.72 -7.87 -6.80
C TYR A 250 26.07 -8.13 -5.43
N THR A 251 25.75 -7.05 -4.70
CA THR A 251 25.02 -7.08 -3.43
C THR A 251 23.52 -7.37 -3.67
N PRO A 252 22.87 -8.30 -2.94
CA PRO A 252 21.45 -8.59 -3.12
C PRO A 252 20.53 -7.38 -2.94
N THR A 253 19.43 -7.32 -3.69
CA THR A 253 18.42 -6.26 -3.52
C THR A 253 17.36 -6.72 -2.54
N LEU A 254 17.11 -5.90 -1.51
CA LEU A 254 16.08 -6.13 -0.51
C LEU A 254 14.86 -5.22 -0.73
N SER A 255 13.66 -5.76 -0.47
CA SER A 255 12.44 -4.94 -0.36
C SER A 255 11.49 -5.50 0.69
N LEU A 256 10.82 -4.61 1.44
CA LEU A 256 9.75 -4.96 2.36
C LEU A 256 8.37 -4.81 1.71
N GLU A 257 7.48 -5.76 1.97
CA GLU A 257 6.09 -5.74 1.52
C GLU A 257 5.17 -6.35 2.61
N VAL A 258 3.86 -6.34 2.39
CA VAL A 258 2.89 -7.09 3.20
C VAL A 258 2.24 -8.14 2.33
N LEU A 259 2.34 -9.40 2.73
CA LEU A 259 1.79 -10.53 1.99
C LEU A 259 1.05 -11.47 2.94
N GLY A 260 -0.21 -11.78 2.60
CA GLY A 260 -1.00 -12.76 3.36
C GLY A 260 -1.21 -12.41 4.83
N GLY A 261 -1.18 -11.12 5.19
CA GLY A 261 -1.29 -10.68 6.58
C GLY A 261 0.01 -10.82 7.39
N CYS A 262 1.16 -10.99 6.74
CA CYS A 262 2.48 -10.96 7.35
C CYS A 262 3.35 -9.86 6.73
N LEU A 263 4.28 -9.30 7.50
CA LEU A 263 5.41 -8.55 6.95
C LEU A 263 6.30 -9.53 6.18
N CYS A 264 6.70 -9.18 4.96
CA CYS A 264 7.57 -10.01 4.15
C CYS A 264 8.81 -9.25 3.66
N LEU A 265 9.93 -9.98 3.60
CA LEU A 265 11.18 -9.52 3.01
C LEU A 265 11.41 -10.27 1.72
N CYS A 266 11.55 -9.53 0.61
CA CYS A 266 11.94 -10.08 -0.68
C CYS A 266 13.44 -9.86 -0.87
N VAL A 267 14.13 -10.91 -1.33
CA VAL A 267 15.58 -10.91 -1.53
C VAL A 267 15.85 -11.37 -2.96
N ASP A 268 16.31 -10.44 -3.79
CA ASP A 268 16.79 -10.74 -5.14
C ASP A 268 18.30 -10.99 -5.09
N ARG A 269 18.71 -12.24 -5.35
CA ARG A 269 20.10 -12.68 -5.38
C ARG A 269 20.67 -12.73 -6.80
N PHE A 270 20.32 -11.75 -7.65
CA PHE A 270 20.93 -11.46 -8.95
C PHE A 270 21.28 -12.71 -9.77
N GLY A 271 20.24 -13.43 -10.18
CA GLY A 271 20.39 -14.61 -11.04
C GLY A 271 20.67 -15.92 -10.30
N ALA A 272 20.67 -15.94 -8.96
CA ALA A 272 20.67 -17.19 -8.19
C ALA A 272 19.25 -17.60 -7.76
N ALA A 273 18.53 -16.71 -7.09
CA ALA A 273 17.18 -16.96 -6.61
C ALA A 273 16.46 -15.66 -6.21
N HIS A 274 15.14 -15.71 -6.17
CA HIS A 274 14.30 -14.72 -5.50
C HIS A 274 13.61 -15.35 -4.31
N ASP A 275 14.06 -15.00 -3.11
CA ASP A 275 13.51 -15.51 -1.87
C ASP A 275 12.46 -14.55 -1.33
N VAL A 276 11.33 -15.10 -0.85
CA VAL A 276 10.34 -14.33 -0.10
C VAL A 276 10.22 -14.94 1.29
N TRP A 277 10.66 -14.17 2.29
CA TRP A 277 10.56 -14.51 3.70
C TRP A 277 9.35 -13.83 4.32
N VAL A 278 8.69 -14.49 5.27
CA VAL A 278 7.57 -13.93 6.05
C VAL A 278 7.85 -14.02 7.54
N MET A 279 7.57 -12.95 8.27
CA MET A 279 7.64 -12.91 9.73
C MET A 279 6.30 -13.43 10.28
N LYS A 280 6.29 -14.66 10.82
CA LYS A 280 5.05 -15.30 11.31
C LYS A 280 4.50 -14.63 12.55
N GLU A 281 5.38 -14.19 13.43
CA GLU A 281 5.04 -13.46 14.66
C GLU A 281 5.68 -12.07 14.58
N TYR A 282 4.87 -11.05 14.37
CA TYR A 282 5.37 -9.69 14.18
C TYR A 282 6.22 -9.23 15.38
N GLY A 283 7.41 -8.71 15.09
CA GLY A 283 8.37 -8.24 16.08
C GLY A 283 9.29 -9.34 16.64
N MET A 284 9.12 -10.60 16.22
CA MET A 284 9.96 -11.72 16.66
C MET A 284 10.89 -12.13 15.52
N THR A 285 12.17 -11.75 15.60
CA THR A 285 13.20 -12.05 14.59
C THR A 285 13.30 -13.56 14.31
N GLU A 286 13.15 -14.41 15.32
CA GLU A 286 13.22 -15.87 15.18
C GLU A 286 12.04 -16.46 14.39
N SER A 287 10.97 -15.69 14.17
CA SER A 287 9.76 -16.15 13.46
C SER A 287 9.83 -16.01 11.94
N TRP A 288 10.95 -15.51 11.41
CA TRP A 288 11.17 -15.46 9.97
C TRP A 288 11.19 -16.86 9.38
N THR A 289 10.40 -17.06 8.33
CA THR A 289 10.35 -18.33 7.60
C THR A 289 10.35 -18.06 6.11
N LEU A 290 11.10 -18.86 5.35
CA LEU A 290 11.07 -18.80 3.89
C LEU A 290 9.70 -19.29 3.41
N LEU A 291 8.95 -18.44 2.73
CA LEU A 291 7.65 -18.80 2.17
C LEU A 291 7.82 -19.55 0.84
N PHE A 292 8.64 -19.00 -0.05
CA PHE A 292 9.04 -19.64 -1.29
C PHE A 292 10.31 -19.01 -1.86
N SER A 293 10.94 -19.72 -2.79
CA SER A 293 12.05 -19.24 -3.60
C SER A 293 11.76 -19.50 -5.07
N ILE A 294 12.12 -18.55 -5.95
CA ILE A 294 12.02 -18.68 -7.40
C ILE A 294 13.44 -18.76 -7.97
N GLU A 295 13.74 -19.90 -8.58
CA GLU A 295 15.01 -20.15 -9.25
C GLU A 295 14.95 -19.67 -10.72
N PRO A 296 16.05 -19.13 -11.29
CA PRO A 296 16.09 -18.62 -12.66
C PRO A 296 15.68 -19.65 -13.71
N GLU A 297 16.04 -20.93 -13.50
CA GLU A 297 15.71 -22.02 -14.42
C GLU A 297 14.20 -22.26 -14.55
N ALA A 298 13.42 -21.88 -13.54
CA ALA A 298 11.97 -21.98 -13.55
C ALA A 298 11.30 -20.93 -14.46
N VAL A 299 12.06 -19.95 -14.97
CA VAL A 299 11.53 -18.85 -15.77
C VAL A 299 12.38 -18.62 -17.04
N PRO A 300 11.96 -19.17 -18.20
CA PRO A 300 12.73 -19.13 -19.46
C PRO A 300 13.08 -17.73 -20.00
N TRP A 301 12.52 -16.68 -19.42
CA TRP A 301 12.58 -15.28 -19.90
C TRP A 301 13.23 -14.32 -18.90
N VAL A 302 13.63 -14.78 -17.71
CA VAL A 302 14.04 -13.91 -16.59
C VAL A 302 15.47 -14.20 -16.19
N HIS A 303 16.41 -13.51 -16.83
CA HIS A 303 17.80 -13.52 -16.37
C HIS A 303 18.13 -12.33 -15.44
N VAL A 304 17.24 -11.34 -15.22
CA VAL A 304 17.63 -10.07 -14.57
C VAL A 304 16.53 -9.31 -13.80
N HIS A 305 15.43 -9.93 -13.32
CA HIS A 305 14.30 -9.14 -12.80
C HIS A 305 13.80 -9.52 -11.41
N SER A 306 13.90 -8.54 -10.49
CA SER A 306 13.29 -8.54 -9.16
C SER A 306 11.77 -8.71 -9.23
N PHE A 307 11.26 -9.70 -8.49
CA PHE A 307 9.84 -9.97 -8.32
C PHE A 307 9.28 -9.27 -7.08
N LYS A 308 8.17 -8.55 -7.25
CA LYS A 308 7.37 -7.98 -6.16
C LYS A 308 6.11 -8.82 -5.93
N PRO A 309 5.88 -9.36 -4.73
CA PRO A 309 4.62 -9.98 -4.37
C PRO A 309 3.54 -8.91 -4.15
N VAL A 310 2.34 -9.17 -4.67
CA VAL A 310 1.22 -8.22 -4.65
C VAL A 310 0.05 -8.77 -3.83
N VAL A 311 -0.28 -10.06 -3.99
CA VAL A 311 -1.44 -10.70 -3.38
C VAL A 311 -1.15 -12.17 -3.06
N LEU A 312 -1.58 -12.63 -1.89
CA LEU A 312 -1.73 -14.06 -1.61
C LEU A 312 -3.18 -14.46 -1.90
N SER A 313 -3.37 -15.48 -2.73
CA SER A 313 -4.69 -16.06 -3.03
C SER A 313 -5.42 -16.51 -1.76
N LYS A 314 -6.75 -16.53 -1.77
CA LYS A 314 -7.54 -16.83 -0.56
C LYS A 314 -7.33 -18.26 -0.02
N ASN A 315 -6.99 -19.22 -0.87
CA ASN A 315 -6.61 -20.58 -0.46
C ASN A 315 -5.16 -20.67 0.02
N GLY A 316 -4.37 -19.61 -0.13
CA GLY A 316 -2.96 -19.56 0.28
C GLY A 316 -2.03 -20.38 -0.60
N GLU A 317 -2.48 -20.84 -1.78
CA GLU A 317 -1.71 -21.76 -2.64
C GLU A 317 -0.97 -21.04 -3.76
N MET A 318 -1.40 -19.83 -4.10
CA MET A 318 -0.81 -19.02 -5.17
C MET A 318 -0.48 -17.60 -4.71
N VAL A 319 0.59 -17.04 -5.25
CA VAL A 319 0.98 -15.64 -5.05
C VAL A 319 0.93 -14.91 -6.38
N LEU A 320 0.24 -13.77 -6.42
CA LEU A 320 0.29 -12.87 -7.56
C LEU A 320 1.57 -12.05 -7.43
N LEU A 321 2.40 -12.17 -8.44
CA LEU A 321 3.68 -11.50 -8.54
C LEU A 321 3.66 -10.53 -9.72
N THR A 322 4.50 -9.51 -9.64
CA THR A 322 4.83 -8.61 -10.75
C THR A 322 6.34 -8.47 -10.83
N TYR A 323 6.89 -8.34 -12.03
CA TYR A 323 8.24 -7.81 -12.23
C TYR A 323 8.20 -6.65 -13.22
N LYS A 324 9.25 -5.85 -13.24
CA LYS A 324 9.38 -4.69 -14.13
C LYS A 324 10.31 -5.04 -15.30
N TYR A 325 9.77 -5.11 -16.52
CA TYR A 325 10.58 -5.12 -17.74
C TYR A 325 9.85 -4.41 -18.88
N HIS A 326 10.15 -3.12 -19.08
CA HIS A 326 9.48 -2.18 -20.01
C HIS A 326 7.96 -1.99 -19.77
N ASN A 327 7.24 -3.03 -19.36
CA ASN A 327 5.88 -3.08 -18.85
C ASN A 327 5.85 -4.00 -17.60
N SER A 328 4.96 -3.73 -16.66
CA SER A 328 4.69 -4.61 -15.52
C SER A 328 3.79 -5.76 -15.98
N VAL A 329 4.28 -6.99 -15.86
CA VAL A 329 3.54 -8.21 -16.17
C VAL A 329 3.12 -8.87 -14.86
N PHE A 330 1.89 -9.37 -14.82
CA PHE A 330 1.35 -10.11 -13.68
C PHE A 330 1.29 -11.61 -13.96
N PHE A 331 1.61 -12.41 -12.95
CA PHE A 331 1.52 -13.86 -13.01
C PHE A 331 1.20 -14.42 -11.64
N TRP A 332 0.35 -15.44 -11.64
CA TRP A 332 0.18 -16.32 -10.50
C TRP A 332 1.35 -17.29 -10.46
N TYR A 333 1.98 -17.38 -9.30
CA TYR A 333 2.94 -18.42 -8.96
C TYR A 333 2.28 -19.43 -8.03
N ASP A 334 2.16 -20.68 -8.48
CA ASP A 334 1.65 -21.80 -7.68
C ASP A 334 2.77 -22.28 -6.75
N LEU A 335 2.57 -22.10 -5.44
CA LEU A 335 3.58 -22.40 -4.41
C LEU A 335 3.89 -23.90 -4.32
N LYS A 336 2.95 -24.78 -4.70
CA LYS A 336 3.12 -26.23 -4.64
C LYS A 336 3.76 -26.75 -5.91
N LYS A 337 3.25 -26.31 -7.07
CA LYS A 337 3.72 -26.77 -8.39
C LYS A 337 4.98 -26.04 -8.87
N LYS A 338 5.34 -24.93 -8.22
CA LYS A 338 6.41 -24.02 -8.64
C LYS A 338 6.28 -23.61 -10.11
N SER A 339 5.05 -23.23 -10.50
CA SER A 339 4.71 -22.94 -11.89
C SER A 339 4.06 -21.58 -12.03
N PHE A 340 4.25 -20.96 -13.19
CA PHE A 340 3.73 -19.64 -13.52
C PHE A 340 2.50 -19.72 -14.41
N LYS A 341 1.53 -18.84 -14.14
CA LYS A 341 0.36 -18.60 -14.99
C LYS A 341 0.21 -17.11 -15.18
N GLN A 342 0.48 -16.63 -16.39
CA GLN A 342 0.33 -15.22 -16.73
C GLN A 342 -1.13 -14.78 -16.55
N VAL A 343 -1.31 -13.55 -16.06
CA VAL A 343 -2.62 -12.93 -15.86
C VAL A 343 -2.86 -11.89 -16.95
N GLU A 344 -3.94 -12.10 -17.70
CA GLU A 344 -4.43 -11.14 -18.68
C GLU A 344 -5.62 -10.35 -18.11
N PHE A 345 -5.64 -9.04 -18.31
CA PHE A 345 -6.72 -8.16 -17.89
C PHE A 345 -7.36 -7.46 -19.08
N ARG A 346 -8.69 -7.35 -19.06
CA ARG A 346 -9.44 -6.64 -20.11
C ARG A 346 -9.24 -5.13 -19.96
N GLY A 347 -9.05 -4.44 -21.09
CA GLY A 347 -8.79 -3.00 -21.15
C GLY A 347 -7.34 -2.61 -21.46
N HIS A 348 -6.39 -3.57 -21.42
CA HIS A 348 -4.98 -3.41 -21.82
C HIS A 348 -4.33 -2.03 -21.50
N PRO A 349 -4.40 -1.50 -20.26
CA PRO A 349 -3.53 -0.39 -19.89
C PRO A 349 -2.07 -0.86 -19.99
N HIS A 350 -1.20 -0.06 -20.62
CA HIS A 350 0.25 -0.28 -20.57
C HIS A 350 0.72 -0.05 -19.12
N VAL A 351 0.83 -1.13 -18.33
CA VAL A 351 1.11 -1.01 -16.89
C VAL A 351 2.57 -0.64 -16.69
N SER A 352 2.84 0.57 -16.21
CA SER A 352 4.20 1.01 -15.93
C SER A 352 4.63 0.67 -14.50
N LYS A 353 3.70 0.74 -13.54
CA LYS A 353 3.97 0.52 -12.11
C LYS A 353 2.74 -0.05 -11.41
N VAL A 354 2.93 -1.10 -10.60
CA VAL A 354 1.92 -1.52 -9.62
C VAL A 354 2.04 -0.59 -8.43
N ALA A 355 0.93 0.05 -8.08
CA ALA A 355 0.93 1.08 -7.07
C ALA A 355 0.74 0.43 -5.69
N VAL A 356 -0.39 -0.26 -5.45
CA VAL A 356 -0.65 -1.05 -4.22
C VAL A 356 -1.83 -2.00 -4.42
N SER A 357 -1.94 -3.07 -3.61
CA SER A 357 -3.17 -3.84 -3.42
C SER A 357 -3.92 -3.34 -2.19
N GLY A 358 -5.26 -3.42 -2.21
CA GLY A 358 -6.08 -2.98 -1.08
C GLY A 358 -7.55 -3.34 -1.23
N VAL A 359 -8.26 -3.29 -0.11
CA VAL A 359 -9.71 -3.50 -0.04
C VAL A 359 -10.41 -2.17 -0.32
N GLY A 360 -11.37 -2.14 -1.24
CA GLY A 360 -12.17 -0.94 -1.47
C GLY A 360 -13.01 -0.58 -0.24
N SER A 361 -13.02 0.70 0.15
CA SER A 361 -13.68 1.16 1.37
C SER A 361 -14.44 2.48 1.17
N LEU A 362 -15.39 2.74 2.07
CA LEU A 362 -16.15 3.99 2.13
C LEU A 362 -15.48 5.06 2.99
N TYR A 363 -14.21 4.86 3.39
CA TYR A 363 -13.58 5.73 4.38
C TYR A 363 -13.47 7.19 3.89
N LEU A 364 -14.06 8.11 4.66
CA LEU A 364 -14.12 9.54 4.33
C LEU A 364 -12.94 10.30 4.96
N LEU A 365 -12.20 11.02 4.12
CA LEU A 365 -11.08 11.86 4.53
C LEU A 365 -11.57 13.28 4.87
N HIS A 366 -11.89 13.55 6.13
CA HIS A 366 -12.36 14.88 6.55
C HIS A 366 -11.21 15.88 6.80
N PRO A 367 -11.39 17.19 6.53
CA PRO A 367 -12.39 17.79 5.64
C PRO A 367 -12.07 17.50 4.16
N VAL A 368 -13.07 17.03 3.43
CA VAL A 368 -12.98 16.55 2.04
C VAL A 368 -12.98 17.74 1.08
N ILE A 369 -12.01 17.80 0.16
CA ILE A 369 -12.19 18.57 -1.08
C ILE A 369 -12.89 17.65 -2.08
N CYS A 370 -14.11 18.00 -2.46
CA CYS A 370 -14.74 17.37 -3.63
C CYS A 370 -14.02 17.85 -4.88
N TRP A 371 -13.64 16.93 -5.75
CA TRP A 371 -13.19 17.24 -7.10
C TRP A 371 -14.21 18.14 -7.80
N LYS A 372 -13.89 19.42 -7.97
CA LYS A 372 -14.68 20.34 -8.82
C LYS A 372 -14.26 20.10 -10.26
N GLY A 373 -14.85 19.07 -10.85
CA GLY A 373 -14.63 18.64 -12.23
C GLY A 373 -15.90 18.13 -12.90
N SER A 374 -17.09 18.52 -12.42
CA SER A 374 -18.32 18.42 -13.20
C SER A 374 -19.28 19.51 -12.73
N THR A 375 -19.57 20.46 -13.61
CA THR A 375 -20.78 21.27 -13.50
C THR A 375 -21.96 20.36 -13.77
N SER A 376 -22.52 19.79 -12.71
CA SER A 376 -23.94 19.42 -12.62
C SER A 376 -24.31 19.29 -11.15
N PRO A 377 -25.20 20.16 -10.63
CA PRO A 377 -25.73 20.00 -9.29
C PRO A 377 -26.79 18.88 -9.33
N LEU A 378 -26.45 17.68 -8.88
CA LEU A 378 -27.46 16.69 -8.58
C LEU A 378 -27.99 16.96 -7.17
N TYR A 379 -29.03 17.77 -7.13
CA TYR A 379 -30.10 17.59 -6.15
C TYR A 379 -30.69 16.19 -6.37
N LEU A 380 -30.46 15.28 -5.42
CA LEU A 380 -31.43 14.46 -4.69
C LEU A 380 -30.75 13.28 -4.00
#